data_AF-A0A8D2GGW4-F1
#
_entry.id   AF-A0A8D2GGW4-F1
#
_cell.length_a   1.000
_cell.length_b   1.000
_cell.length_c   1.000
_cell.angle_alpha   90.00
_cell.angle_beta   90.00
_cell.angle_gamma   90.00
#
_symmetry.space_group_name_H-M   'P 1'
#
loop_
_entity.id
_entity.type
_entity.pdbx_description
1 polymer ?
#
loop_
_entity_poly.entity_id
_entity_poly.type
_entity_poly.pdbx_seq_one_letter_code
_entity_poly.pdbx_strand_id
1 'polypeptide(L)'
;PWSCILGFCFAGCFSIRGPVSVRGPEKGSVKVQCQYKRGWETHVKWWCRGARWVSCEILIQTRGSEQEEKKDLVSIKDSHTDCTFTVTMEGLRQNDSNIYWCGIQRLGPDLGTQVQLTVDPATWPAGAQGSEHCVPFPRNHYMLLVFVKVPILLILVGAILWLKGSQRVPEEPGDQPIYMNFSELLTKDMAA
;
A
#
# COMPACT_ATOMS: atom_id res chain seq x y z
N PRO A 1 -21.95 39.94 -2.38
CA PRO A 1 -20.67 40.62 -2.08
C PRO A 1 -20.11 40.19 -0.71
N TRP A 2 -19.44 39.03 -0.68
CA TRP A 2 -18.24 38.84 0.13
C TRP A 2 -17.21 38.16 -0.76
N SER A 3 -16.19 38.94 -1.06
CA SER A 3 -15.13 38.67 -2.02
C SER A 3 -14.25 37.51 -1.58
N CYS A 4 -14.19 36.46 -2.39
CA CYS A 4 -13.05 35.56 -2.44
C CYS A 4 -11.95 36.22 -3.29
N ILE A 5 -11.22 37.17 -2.71
CA ILE A 5 -10.00 37.72 -3.32
C ILE A 5 -8.81 37.09 -2.60
N LEU A 6 -7.84 36.64 -3.41
CA LEU A 6 -6.70 35.75 -3.12
C LEU A 6 -7.07 34.26 -3.00
N GLY A 7 -7.03 33.61 -4.16
CA GLY A 7 -7.26 32.19 -4.33
C GLY A 7 -6.18 31.32 -3.68
N PHE A 8 -6.59 30.58 -2.66
CA PHE A 8 -6.02 29.29 -2.31
C PHE A 8 -7.02 28.49 -1.44
N CYS A 9 -8.24 28.25 -1.94
CA CYS A 9 -9.10 27.21 -1.35
C CYS A 9 -8.60 25.84 -1.81
N PHE A 10 -7.48 25.37 -1.26
CA PHE A 10 -7.00 23.99 -1.43
C PHE A 10 -7.76 23.05 -0.50
N ALA A 11 -9.08 23.23 -0.39
CA ALA A 11 -9.94 22.14 0.03
C ALA A 11 -9.92 21.15 -1.14
N GLY A 12 -8.89 20.29 -1.16
CA GLY A 12 -8.69 19.24 -2.16
C GLY A 12 -10.03 18.55 -2.40
N CYS A 13 -10.58 18.76 -3.59
CA CYS A 13 -11.91 18.27 -3.89
C CYS A 13 -11.79 16.79 -4.30
N PHE A 14 -11.49 15.93 -3.32
CA PHE A 14 -11.42 14.49 -3.51
C PHE A 14 -12.77 13.98 -4.05
N SER A 15 -12.71 13.08 -5.04
CA SER A 15 -13.90 12.51 -5.70
C SER A 15 -14.64 11.50 -4.84
N ILE A 16 -14.02 11.05 -3.74
CA ILE A 16 -14.58 10.20 -2.70
C ILE A 16 -14.17 10.74 -1.33
N ARG A 17 -15.06 10.65 -0.35
CA ARG A 17 -14.87 11.07 1.05
C ARG A 17 -15.52 10.02 1.96
N GLY A 18 -14.89 9.76 3.09
CA GLY A 18 -15.39 8.85 4.12
C GLY A 18 -14.97 9.32 5.50
N PRO A 19 -15.43 8.66 6.57
CA PRO A 19 -14.98 8.96 7.92
C PRO A 19 -13.48 8.65 8.06
N VAL A 20 -12.76 9.51 8.76
CA VAL A 20 -11.33 9.29 9.05
C VAL A 20 -11.16 8.05 9.94
N SER A 21 -12.06 7.86 10.89
CA SER A 21 -12.08 6.72 11.79
C SER A 21 -13.50 6.35 12.18
N VAL A 22 -13.73 5.07 12.41
CA VAL A 22 -14.98 4.52 12.97
C VAL A 22 -14.64 3.61 14.14
N ARG A 23 -15.57 3.55 15.10
CA ARG A 23 -15.47 2.68 16.27
C ARG A 23 -16.71 1.85 16.42
N GLY A 24 -16.55 0.62 16.89
CA GLY A 24 -17.67 -0.25 17.23
C GLY A 24 -17.29 -1.23 18.34
N PRO A 25 -18.26 -1.66 19.16
CA PRO A 25 -17.98 -2.61 20.22
C PRO A 25 -17.70 -4.01 19.64
N GLU A 26 -16.88 -4.78 20.34
CA GLU A 26 -16.68 -6.21 20.05
C GLU A 26 -18.03 -6.94 20.04
N LYS A 27 -18.20 -7.86 19.07
CA LYS A 27 -19.43 -8.56 18.71
C LYS A 27 -20.56 -7.65 18.18
N GLY A 28 -20.36 -6.34 18.17
CA GLY A 28 -21.28 -5.37 17.60
C GLY A 28 -21.13 -5.20 16.09
N SER A 29 -21.61 -4.07 15.59
CA SER A 29 -21.53 -3.71 14.17
C SER A 29 -21.12 -2.26 13.97
N VAL A 30 -20.55 -1.99 12.80
CA VAL A 30 -20.25 -0.63 12.32
C VAL A 30 -20.81 -0.44 10.93
N LYS A 31 -21.19 0.81 10.65
CA LYS A 31 -21.56 1.28 9.32
C LYS A 31 -20.58 2.35 8.88
N VAL A 32 -19.99 2.17 7.71
CA VAL A 32 -19.05 3.10 7.10
C VAL A 32 -19.72 3.68 5.87
N GLN A 33 -19.93 4.99 5.85
CA GLN A 33 -20.54 5.68 4.71
C GLN A 33 -19.47 6.43 3.91
N CYS A 34 -19.37 6.09 2.63
CA CYS A 34 -18.39 6.67 1.72
C CYS A 34 -19.12 7.39 0.58
N GLN A 35 -19.06 8.72 0.65
CA GLN A 35 -19.68 9.64 -0.28
C GLN A 35 -18.77 9.85 -1.48
N TYR A 36 -19.35 9.97 -2.67
CA TYR A 36 -18.62 10.22 -3.91
C TYR A 36 -19.29 11.32 -4.73
N LYS A 37 -18.55 11.89 -5.69
CA LYS A 37 -19.11 12.87 -6.62
C LYS A 37 -19.97 12.20 -7.69
N ARG A 38 -20.94 12.94 -8.23
CA ARG A 38 -21.66 12.55 -9.46
C ARG A 38 -20.70 12.10 -10.57
N GLY A 39 -21.10 11.09 -11.33
CA GLY A 39 -20.31 10.46 -12.40
C GLY A 39 -19.69 9.11 -12.02
N TRP A 40 -19.74 8.72 -10.73
CA TRP A 40 -19.20 7.45 -10.23
C TRP A 40 -20.28 6.42 -9.90
N GLU A 41 -21.56 6.71 -10.11
CA GLU A 41 -22.71 5.88 -9.72
C GLU A 41 -22.55 4.43 -10.19
N THR A 42 -22.42 4.19 -11.51
CA THR A 42 -22.34 2.85 -12.09
C THR A 42 -20.99 2.15 -11.95
N HIS A 43 -20.01 2.77 -11.29
CA HIS A 43 -18.70 2.16 -11.08
C HIS A 43 -18.73 1.19 -9.90
N VAL A 44 -17.94 0.13 -9.97
CA VAL A 44 -17.79 -0.82 -8.85
C VAL A 44 -17.24 -0.08 -7.63
N LYS A 45 -17.91 -0.26 -6.49
CA LYS A 45 -17.46 0.22 -5.18
C LYS A 45 -16.88 -0.97 -4.42
N TRP A 46 -15.82 -0.75 -3.64
CA TRP A 46 -15.19 -1.83 -2.91
C TRP A 46 -14.72 -1.41 -1.51
N TRP A 47 -14.63 -2.40 -0.62
CA TRP A 47 -14.12 -2.26 0.73
C TRP A 47 -12.89 -3.14 0.92
N CYS A 48 -11.75 -2.52 1.26
CA CYS A 48 -10.45 -3.17 1.26
C CYS A 48 -9.76 -3.06 2.62
N ARG A 49 -9.15 -4.14 3.11
CA ARG A 49 -8.47 -4.21 4.40
C ARG A 49 -6.96 -4.18 4.22
N GLY A 50 -6.27 -3.31 4.98
CA GLY A 50 -4.81 -3.26 5.04
C GLY A 50 -4.24 -1.86 4.95
N ALA A 51 -3.12 -1.63 5.64
CA ALA A 51 -2.47 -0.32 5.71
C ALA A 51 -1.95 0.23 4.37
N ARG A 52 -1.55 -0.66 3.45
CA ARG A 52 -0.98 -0.31 2.15
C ARG A 52 -2.05 -0.40 1.06
N TRP A 53 -2.36 0.73 0.41
CA TRP A 53 -3.32 0.82 -0.69
C TRP A 53 -3.08 -0.21 -1.80
N VAL A 54 -1.83 -0.34 -2.27
CA VAL A 54 -1.45 -1.19 -3.41
C VAL A 54 -1.57 -2.69 -3.15
N SER A 55 -1.71 -3.11 -1.90
CA SER A 55 -1.69 -4.52 -1.50
C SER A 55 -2.74 -4.82 -0.43
N CYS A 56 -3.79 -4.00 -0.33
CA CYS A 56 -4.89 -4.27 0.57
C CYS A 56 -5.72 -5.45 0.02
N GLU A 57 -6.42 -6.16 0.91
CA GLU A 57 -7.30 -7.27 0.54
C GLU A 57 -8.73 -6.76 0.34
N ILE A 58 -9.26 -6.87 -0.88
CA ILE A 58 -10.66 -6.51 -1.16
C ILE A 58 -11.56 -7.55 -0.49
N LEU A 59 -12.29 -7.13 0.54
CA LEU A 59 -13.18 -8.01 1.30
C LEU A 59 -14.52 -8.19 0.57
N ILE A 60 -15.05 -7.09 0.00
CA ILE A 60 -16.32 -7.08 -0.72
C ILE A 60 -16.36 -5.93 -1.73
N GLN A 61 -17.16 -6.11 -2.80
CA GLN A 61 -17.39 -5.10 -3.82
C GLN A 61 -18.82 -5.19 -4.38
N THR A 62 -19.32 -4.09 -4.93
CA THR A 62 -20.58 -4.05 -5.69
C THR A 62 -20.37 -4.55 -7.12
N ARG A 63 -21.45 -4.65 -7.89
CA ARG A 63 -21.41 -4.94 -9.34
C ARG A 63 -21.63 -3.70 -10.20
N GLY A 64 -21.42 -2.51 -9.65
CA GLY A 64 -21.79 -1.24 -10.31
C GLY A 64 -23.30 -0.98 -10.34
N SER A 65 -24.04 -1.61 -9.43
CA SER A 65 -25.49 -1.45 -9.24
C SER A 65 -25.81 -1.18 -7.77
N GLU A 66 -27.06 -0.78 -7.49
CA GLU A 66 -27.58 -0.50 -6.14
C GLU A 66 -27.99 -1.77 -5.37
N GLN A 67 -27.79 -2.95 -5.97
CA GLN A 67 -28.02 -4.22 -5.31
C GLN A 67 -27.03 -4.39 -4.16
N GLU A 68 -27.52 -4.77 -2.98
CA GLU A 68 -26.64 -5.10 -1.86
C GLU A 68 -25.91 -6.42 -2.14
N GLU A 69 -24.59 -6.39 -2.00
CA GLU A 69 -23.75 -7.58 -2.00
C GLU A 69 -23.37 -7.89 -0.54
N LYS A 70 -23.44 -9.16 -0.14
CA LYS A 70 -23.05 -9.63 1.19
C LYS A 70 -22.12 -10.83 1.07
N LYS A 71 -21.03 -10.81 1.84
CA LYS A 71 -20.09 -11.91 2.00
C LYS A 71 -19.76 -12.04 3.48
N ASP A 72 -20.03 -13.21 4.04
CA ASP A 72 -19.90 -13.48 5.47
C ASP A 72 -20.66 -12.44 6.32
N LEU A 73 -19.94 -11.71 7.18
CA LEU A 73 -20.47 -10.67 8.06
C LEU A 73 -20.25 -9.25 7.52
N VAL A 74 -19.88 -9.13 6.24
CA VAL A 74 -19.65 -7.83 5.59
C VAL A 74 -20.66 -7.65 4.46
N SER A 75 -21.36 -6.51 4.43
CA SER A 75 -22.21 -6.11 3.30
C SER A 75 -21.80 -4.76 2.74
N ILE A 76 -22.07 -4.55 1.46
CA ILE A 76 -21.87 -3.28 0.77
C ILE A 76 -23.10 -2.98 -0.10
N LYS A 77 -23.59 -1.74 0.01
CA LYS A 77 -24.72 -1.26 -0.78
C LYS A 77 -24.43 0.14 -1.28
N ASP A 78 -24.64 0.38 -2.56
CA ASP A 78 -24.55 1.70 -3.16
C ASP A 78 -25.93 2.37 -3.23
N SER A 79 -25.97 3.68 -2.99
CA SER A 79 -27.10 4.56 -3.30
C SER A 79 -26.65 5.56 -4.34
N HIS A 80 -27.11 5.40 -5.58
CA HIS A 80 -26.80 6.32 -6.68
C HIS A 80 -27.48 7.68 -6.47
N THR A 81 -28.66 7.67 -5.85
CA THR A 81 -29.39 8.90 -5.52
C THR A 81 -28.60 9.77 -4.54
N ASP A 82 -28.07 9.15 -3.48
CA ASP A 82 -27.31 9.85 -2.43
C ASP A 82 -25.81 9.96 -2.73
N CYS A 83 -25.36 9.38 -3.84
CA CYS A 83 -23.93 9.24 -4.19
C CYS A 83 -23.10 8.73 -3.01
N THR A 84 -23.62 7.72 -2.32
CA THR A 84 -23.03 7.21 -1.09
C THR A 84 -23.17 5.70 -1.06
N PHE A 85 -22.05 4.99 -0.95
CA PHE A 85 -22.10 3.58 -0.64
C PHE A 85 -21.82 3.36 0.84
N THR A 86 -22.54 2.39 1.42
CA THR A 86 -22.45 2.03 2.82
C THR A 86 -21.90 0.62 2.94
N VAL A 87 -20.85 0.47 3.75
CA VAL A 87 -20.31 -0.82 4.16
C VAL A 87 -20.80 -1.10 5.57
N THR A 88 -21.35 -2.29 5.80
CA THR A 88 -21.72 -2.77 7.13
C THR A 88 -20.82 -3.93 7.51
N MET A 89 -20.16 -3.86 8.67
CA MET A 89 -19.44 -5.00 9.25
C MET A 89 -20.13 -5.41 10.54
N GLU A 90 -20.53 -6.67 10.62
CA GLU A 90 -21.25 -7.27 11.75
C GLU A 90 -20.34 -8.23 12.53
N GLY A 91 -20.65 -8.48 13.81
CA GLY A 91 -19.91 -9.45 14.61
C GLY A 91 -18.42 -9.12 14.76
N LEU A 92 -18.11 -7.84 14.99
CA LEU A 92 -16.74 -7.32 15.07
C LEU A 92 -15.88 -8.10 16.05
N ARG A 93 -14.65 -8.42 15.66
CA ARG A 93 -13.65 -9.06 16.53
C ARG A 93 -12.53 -8.09 16.82
N GLN A 94 -11.81 -8.25 17.94
CA GLN A 94 -10.70 -7.35 18.27
C GLN A 94 -9.67 -7.22 17.14
N ASN A 95 -9.39 -8.33 16.44
CA ASN A 95 -8.46 -8.37 15.30
C ASN A 95 -8.97 -7.60 14.07
N ASP A 96 -10.25 -7.26 13.97
CA ASP A 96 -10.78 -6.42 12.89
C ASP A 96 -10.37 -4.95 13.03
N SER A 97 -9.74 -4.56 14.15
CA SER A 97 -9.08 -3.26 14.27
C SER A 97 -7.95 -3.15 13.25
N ASN A 98 -8.14 -2.31 12.23
CA ASN A 98 -7.17 -2.13 11.15
C ASN A 98 -7.43 -0.83 10.37
N ILE A 99 -6.56 -0.58 9.40
CA ILE A 99 -6.80 0.39 8.34
C ILE A 99 -7.58 -0.30 7.22
N TYR A 100 -8.61 0.39 6.76
CA TYR A 100 -9.44 0.00 5.64
C TYR A 100 -9.49 1.11 4.60
N TRP A 101 -10.04 0.79 3.44
CA TRP A 101 -10.22 1.70 2.34
C TRP A 101 -11.58 1.52 1.70
N CYS A 102 -12.28 2.63 1.54
CA CYS A 102 -13.35 2.74 0.56
C CYS A 102 -12.72 3.04 -0.80
N GLY A 103 -13.12 2.30 -1.83
CA GLY A 103 -12.61 2.53 -3.18
C GLY A 103 -13.66 2.46 -4.27
N ILE A 104 -13.32 3.08 -5.40
CA ILE A 104 -14.12 3.11 -6.63
C ILE A 104 -13.23 2.66 -7.77
N GLN A 105 -13.63 1.57 -8.43
CA GLN A 105 -12.94 1.06 -9.59
C GLN A 105 -13.05 2.04 -10.75
N ARG A 106 -11.94 2.30 -11.46
CA ARG A 106 -11.99 3.05 -12.72
C ARG A 106 -10.91 2.60 -13.70
N LEU A 107 -10.94 3.14 -14.91
CA LEU A 107 -9.81 3.02 -15.83
C LEU A 107 -8.61 3.80 -15.26
N GLY A 108 -7.51 3.10 -15.01
CA GLY A 108 -6.33 3.65 -14.33
C GLY A 108 -6.33 3.41 -12.82
N PRO A 109 -5.58 4.20 -12.03
CA PRO A 109 -5.51 4.01 -10.58
C PRO A 109 -6.86 4.32 -9.92
N ASP A 110 -7.41 3.38 -9.16
CA ASP A 110 -8.66 3.55 -8.44
C ASP A 110 -8.68 4.78 -7.53
N LEU A 111 -9.89 5.29 -7.27
CA LEU A 111 -10.10 6.32 -6.27
C LEU A 111 -10.32 5.66 -4.92
N GLY A 112 -9.86 6.29 -3.84
CA GLY A 112 -10.23 5.84 -2.52
C GLY A 112 -9.91 6.79 -1.40
N THR A 113 -10.44 6.45 -0.22
CA THR A 113 -10.23 7.15 1.04
C THR A 113 -9.97 6.13 2.13
N GLN A 114 -9.01 6.45 3.00
CA GLN A 114 -8.63 5.61 4.13
C GLN A 114 -9.66 5.76 5.26
N VAL A 115 -9.89 4.67 5.99
CA VAL A 115 -10.75 4.63 7.17
C VAL A 115 -10.06 3.79 8.25
N GLN A 116 -9.85 4.34 9.44
CA GLN A 116 -9.34 3.58 10.57
C GLN A 116 -10.50 2.96 11.36
N LEU A 117 -10.59 1.63 11.39
CA LEU A 117 -11.55 0.90 12.23
C LEU A 117 -10.90 0.52 13.56
N THR A 118 -11.53 0.90 14.67
CA THR A 118 -11.14 0.46 16.01
C THR A 118 -12.28 -0.32 16.64
N VAL A 119 -11.99 -1.52 17.13
CA VAL A 119 -12.97 -2.33 17.88
C VAL A 119 -12.73 -2.10 19.37
N ASP A 120 -13.74 -1.58 20.05
CA ASP A 120 -13.70 -1.36 21.49
C ASP A 120 -13.96 -2.71 22.20
N PRO A 121 -13.17 -3.10 23.21
CA PRO A 121 -13.32 -4.37 23.89
C PRO A 121 -14.68 -4.45 24.58
N ALA A 122 -15.20 -5.68 24.73
CA ALA A 122 -16.40 -5.87 25.53
C ALA A 122 -16.18 -5.33 26.95
N THR A 123 -17.03 -4.38 27.40
CA THR A 123 -17.03 -3.92 28.78
C THR A 123 -17.38 -5.10 29.68
N TRP A 124 -16.38 -5.71 30.31
CA TRP A 124 -16.62 -6.67 31.37
C TRP A 124 -17.24 -5.90 32.55
N PRO A 125 -18.40 -6.30 33.11
CA PRO A 125 -18.90 -5.66 34.32
C PRO A 125 -17.81 -5.78 35.40
N ALA A 126 -17.38 -4.64 35.94
CA ALA A 126 -16.35 -4.54 36.95
C ALA A 126 -16.80 -5.29 38.21
N GLY A 127 -16.48 -6.58 38.28
CA GLY A 127 -16.98 -7.49 39.28
C GLY A 127 -16.36 -8.89 39.16
N ALA A 128 -15.09 -8.97 38.77
CA ALA A 128 -14.24 -10.14 39.01
C ALA A 128 -12.79 -9.72 38.80
N GLN A 129 -12.06 -9.49 39.90
CA GLN A 129 -10.60 -9.44 39.86
C GLN A 129 -10.06 -10.80 39.41
N GLY A 130 -9.17 -10.78 38.43
CA GLY A 130 -8.44 -11.95 37.95
C GLY A 130 -7.44 -11.49 36.89
N SER A 131 -6.21 -11.24 37.33
CA SER A 131 -5.07 -10.84 36.51
C SER A 131 -4.79 -11.85 35.41
N GLU A 132 -4.69 -11.43 34.15
CA GLU A 132 -3.69 -11.92 33.18
C GLU A 132 -3.44 -10.83 32.12
N HIS A 133 -2.37 -10.07 32.31
CA HIS A 133 -1.79 -9.24 31.25
C HIS A 133 -0.50 -9.92 30.83
N CYS A 134 -0.52 -10.64 29.71
CA CYS A 134 0.66 -11.07 28.98
C CYS A 134 0.32 -11.24 27.50
N VAL A 135 0.47 -10.17 26.72
CA VAL A 135 0.67 -10.28 25.26
C VAL A 135 2.14 -10.02 24.99
N PRO A 136 2.91 -11.02 24.52
CA PRO A 136 4.26 -10.79 24.03
C PRO A 136 4.17 -9.89 22.79
N PHE A 137 4.64 -8.66 22.89
CA PHE A 137 4.95 -7.86 21.70
C PHE A 137 5.99 -8.63 20.87
N PRO A 138 5.74 -8.91 19.58
CA PRO A 138 6.80 -9.43 18.72
C PRO A 138 7.91 -8.37 18.63
N ARG A 139 9.04 -8.72 19.23
CA ARG A 139 10.29 -7.97 19.19
C ARG A 139 10.77 -7.93 17.74
N ASN A 140 10.44 -6.85 17.03
CA ASN A 140 10.89 -6.57 15.66
C ASN A 140 12.43 -6.46 15.59
N HIS A 141 13.11 -7.60 15.54
CA HIS A 141 14.55 -7.72 15.32
C HIS A 141 14.97 -7.47 13.85
N TYR A 142 14.03 -7.05 12.99
CA TYR A 142 14.28 -6.91 11.55
C TYR A 142 14.75 -5.52 11.10
N MET A 143 14.66 -4.48 11.94
CA MET A 143 15.25 -3.17 11.63
C MET A 143 16.77 -3.14 11.89
N LEU A 144 17.24 -3.82 12.94
CA LEU A 144 18.66 -3.92 13.28
C LEU A 144 19.48 -4.64 12.21
N LEU A 145 18.89 -5.64 11.53
CA LEU A 145 19.57 -6.39 10.46
C LEU A 145 19.85 -5.55 9.22
N VAL A 146 19.08 -4.49 8.97
CA VAL A 146 19.35 -3.54 7.87
C VAL A 146 20.53 -2.64 8.22
N PHE A 147 20.59 -2.13 9.46
CA PHE A 147 21.71 -1.32 9.94
C PHE A 147 23.03 -2.09 10.04
N VAL A 148 23.02 -3.41 10.17
CA VAL A 148 24.25 -4.22 10.17
C VAL A 148 24.64 -4.65 8.74
N LYS A 149 23.69 -5.00 7.87
CA LYS A 149 24.01 -5.45 6.51
C LYS A 149 24.50 -4.32 5.61
N VAL A 150 23.96 -3.10 5.72
CA VAL A 150 24.35 -1.99 4.84
C VAL A 150 25.81 -1.55 5.06
N PRO A 151 26.31 -1.33 6.29
CA PRO A 151 27.73 -1.01 6.53
C PRO A 151 28.67 -2.12 6.07
N ILE A 152 28.31 -3.39 6.29
CA ILE A 152 29.12 -4.54 5.85
C ILE A 152 29.27 -4.55 4.32
N LEU A 153 28.18 -4.30 3.57
CA LEU A 153 28.24 -4.21 2.11
C LEU A 153 29.11 -3.04 1.64
N LEU A 154 29.00 -1.87 2.28
CA LEU A 154 29.83 -0.71 1.94
C LEU A 154 31.32 -0.95 2.21
N ILE A 155 31.66 -1.61 3.32
CA ILE A 155 33.04 -1.98 3.66
C ILE A 155 33.59 -2.98 2.64
N LEU A 156 32.80 -4.00 2.24
CA LEU A 156 33.22 -4.98 1.23
C LEU A 156 33.48 -4.33 -0.13
N VAL A 157 32.58 -3.45 -0.59
CA VAL A 157 32.77 -2.70 -1.84
C VAL A 157 34.02 -1.82 -1.75
N GLY A 158 34.23 -1.13 -0.62
CA GLY A 158 35.43 -0.34 -0.36
C GLY A 158 36.71 -1.18 -0.45
N ALA A 159 36.75 -2.36 0.18
CA ALA A 159 37.88 -3.27 0.13
C ALA A 159 38.17 -3.77 -1.29
N ILE A 160 37.13 -4.12 -2.07
CA ILE A 160 37.28 -4.54 -3.46
C ILE A 160 37.85 -3.39 -4.32
N LEU A 161 37.35 -2.17 -4.13
CA LEU A 161 37.85 -0.99 -4.85
C LEU A 161 39.30 -0.66 -4.47
N TRP A 162 39.68 -0.85 -3.20
CA TRP A 162 41.06 -0.70 -2.73
C TRP A 162 42.00 -1.74 -3.33
N LEU A 163 41.61 -3.01 -3.37
CA LEU A 163 42.40 -4.05 -4.03
C LEU A 163 42.59 -3.76 -5.53
N LYS A 164 41.54 -3.28 -6.19
CA LYS A 164 41.60 -2.92 -7.62
C LYS A 164 42.37 -1.62 -7.88
N GLY A 165 42.44 -0.72 -6.90
CA GLY A 165 43.24 0.51 -6.96
C GLY A 165 44.74 0.27 -6.67
N SER A 166 45.05 -0.70 -5.80
CA SER A 166 46.42 -1.06 -5.42
C SER A 166 47.23 -1.67 -6.58
N GLN A 167 46.56 -2.15 -7.64
CA GLN A 167 47.21 -2.75 -8.80
C GLN A 167 47.71 -1.73 -9.84
N ARG A 168 47.68 -0.40 -9.56
CA ARG A 168 48.26 0.62 -10.46
C ARG A 168 49.57 1.18 -9.90
N VAL A 169 50.71 0.59 -10.28
CA VAL A 169 52.11 1.02 -10.03
C VAL A 169 52.90 0.67 -11.34
N PRO A 170 53.94 1.44 -11.79
CA PRO A 170 53.99 2.14 -13.10
C PRO A 170 54.99 1.55 -14.14
N GLU A 171 54.99 2.14 -15.36
CA GLU A 171 55.99 2.18 -16.48
C GLU A 171 57.39 1.58 -16.20
N GLU A 172 58.02 0.71 -17.03
CA GLU A 172 58.55 0.82 -18.43
C GLU A 172 59.42 -0.47 -18.70
N PRO A 173 60.15 -0.67 -19.83
CA PRO A 173 59.80 -0.79 -21.24
C PRO A 173 60.26 -2.14 -21.87
N GLY A 174 59.70 -2.54 -23.02
CA GLY A 174 60.37 -3.50 -23.92
C GLY A 174 59.47 -4.52 -24.62
N ASP A 175 59.48 -4.42 -25.95
CA ASP A 175 59.18 -5.43 -26.97
C ASP A 175 57.72 -5.77 -27.37
N GLN A 176 57.35 -5.19 -28.51
CA GLN A 176 56.46 -5.76 -29.54
C GLN A 176 57.29 -6.57 -30.56
N PRO A 177 56.69 -7.27 -31.57
CA PRO A 177 55.34 -7.82 -31.73
C PRO A 177 55.33 -9.24 -32.39
N ILE A 178 54.25 -10.04 -32.29
CA ILE A 178 53.89 -11.04 -33.34
C ILE A 178 52.36 -11.17 -33.47
N TYR A 179 51.83 -10.67 -34.61
CA TYR A 179 50.81 -11.25 -35.54
C TYR A 179 49.65 -12.13 -34.95
N MET A 180 48.35 -11.96 -35.24
CA MET A 180 47.65 -11.55 -36.47
C MET A 180 46.26 -10.93 -36.19
N ASN A 181 45.88 -9.97 -37.05
CA ASN A 181 44.58 -9.32 -37.07
C ASN A 181 43.59 -10.10 -37.94
N PHE A 182 42.53 -10.62 -37.34
CA PHE A 182 41.52 -11.50 -37.95
C PHE A 182 40.42 -10.70 -38.67
N SER A 183 40.81 -9.76 -39.52
CA SER A 183 39.89 -8.84 -40.22
C SER A 183 40.06 -8.80 -41.74
N GLU A 184 40.92 -9.64 -42.32
CA GLU A 184 41.01 -9.85 -43.78
C GLU A 184 40.31 -11.13 -44.28
N LEU A 185 39.67 -11.92 -43.40
CA LEU A 185 39.01 -13.18 -43.80
C LEU A 185 37.52 -13.03 -44.19
N LEU A 186 36.97 -11.80 -44.22
CA LEU A 186 35.51 -11.57 -44.40
C LEU A 186 35.13 -10.76 -45.64
N THR A 187 36.01 -10.63 -46.63
CA THR A 187 35.74 -9.85 -47.85
C THR A 187 35.87 -10.64 -49.16
N LYS A 188 35.89 -11.99 -49.15
CA LYS A 188 36.10 -12.78 -50.38
C LYS A 188 35.05 -13.84 -50.76
N ASP A 189 33.84 -13.82 -50.17
CA ASP A 189 32.79 -14.80 -50.54
C ASP A 189 31.52 -14.20 -51.15
N MET A 190 31.63 -13.12 -51.94
CA MET A 190 30.53 -12.67 -52.82
C MET A 190 31.05 -12.09 -54.15
N ALA A 191 31.59 -12.95 -55.02
CA ALA A 191 31.71 -12.68 -56.46
C ALA A 191 31.86 -14.02 -57.23
N ALA A 192 30.75 -14.49 -57.78
CA ALA A 192 30.68 -15.41 -58.93
C ALA A 192 29.74 -14.77 -59.95
#